data_AF-A0A496S8B6-F1
#
_entry.id   AF-A0A496S8B6-F1
#
_cell.length_a   1.000
_cell.length_b   1.000
_cell.length_c   1.000
_cell.angle_alpha   90.00
_cell.angle_beta   90.00
_cell.angle_gamma   90.00
#
_symmetry.space_group_name_H-M   'P 1'
#
loop_
_entity.id
_entity.type
_entity.pdbx_description
1 polymer ?
#
loop_
_entity_poly.entity_id
_entity_poly.type
_entity_poly.pdbx_seq_one_letter_code
_entity_poly.pdbx_strand_id
1 'polypeptide(L)'
;MEALAEIIGRLEKGQKVRVERIDGGVTTRGYLEDLGIKEGTVLTIKAEHVFHEHRGPLHLKVGERSLILGQGMADKVIVDKQGIATTLLKLEANEKGIVKGISGGKEKEELFKNLGITEGKEIIMLEHLPEEVFTLKVKEMEFDLGSGEVSKVFVKKDGETLQLNHLNTGESGEVIDILGGTHVEQRLKEVNIEPGVIITIVRREMTTEAPKHLGKVIYAKVDDEYEVSLGRGIAEKIFVETL
;
A
#
# COMPACT_ATOMS: atom_id res chain seq x y z
N MET A 1 17.72 18.06 -9.70
CA MET A 1 16.42 17.40 -9.94
C MET A 1 16.46 16.04 -9.28
N GLU A 2 15.60 15.83 -8.29
CA GLU A 2 15.56 14.63 -7.45
C GLU A 2 14.10 14.18 -7.28
N ALA A 3 13.88 12.92 -6.94
CA ALA A 3 12.53 12.43 -6.66
C ALA A 3 12.00 13.07 -5.37
N LEU A 4 10.72 13.45 -5.35
CA LEU A 4 10.08 14.09 -4.21
C LEU A 4 10.20 13.23 -2.94
N ALA A 5 10.11 11.91 -3.09
CA ALA A 5 10.30 10.95 -1.98
C ALA A 5 11.69 10.99 -1.33
N GLU A 6 12.74 11.34 -2.08
CA GLU A 6 14.12 11.38 -1.59
C GLU A 6 14.40 12.68 -0.81
N ILE A 7 13.77 13.76 -1.23
CA ILE A 7 14.06 15.10 -0.68
C ILE A 7 13.06 15.53 0.40
N ILE A 8 11.93 14.85 0.58
CA ILE A 8 10.91 15.30 1.54
C ILE A 8 11.45 15.47 2.96
N GLY A 9 12.40 14.64 3.38
CA GLY A 9 13.00 14.73 4.72
C GLY A 9 13.82 16.00 4.96
N ARG A 10 14.18 16.73 3.91
CA ARG A 10 14.92 18.00 3.96
C ARG A 10 14.06 19.21 3.57
N LEU A 11 12.78 19.00 3.24
CA LEU A 11 11.88 20.10 2.89
C LEU A 11 11.21 20.68 4.14
N GLU A 12 11.15 22.01 4.21
CA GLU A 12 10.50 22.74 5.30
C GLU A 12 9.00 22.97 5.05
N LYS A 13 8.24 23.20 6.13
CA LYS A 13 6.83 23.58 6.02
C LYS A 13 6.71 24.89 5.23
N GLY A 14 5.86 24.91 4.22
CA GLY A 14 5.65 26.06 3.34
C GLY A 14 6.68 26.18 2.21
N GLN A 15 7.71 25.33 2.19
CA GLN A 15 8.66 25.31 1.08
C GLN A 15 7.94 24.88 -0.21
N LYS A 16 8.32 25.52 -1.32
CA LYS A 16 7.73 25.26 -2.63
C LYS A 16 8.68 24.45 -3.48
N VAL A 17 8.12 23.50 -4.22
CA VAL A 17 8.85 22.72 -5.22
C VAL A 17 8.04 22.72 -6.52
N ARG A 18 8.71 22.81 -7.66
CA ARG A 18 8.07 22.68 -8.98
C ARG A 18 8.22 21.25 -9.47
N VAL A 19 7.13 20.69 -10.00
CA VAL A 19 7.14 19.40 -10.69
C VAL A 19 7.79 19.57 -12.05
N GLU A 20 8.96 18.97 -12.24
CA GLU A 20 9.71 19.04 -13.51
C GLU A 20 9.41 17.85 -14.40
N ARG A 21 9.19 16.67 -13.80
CA ARG A 21 8.94 15.43 -14.56
C ARG A 21 8.07 14.46 -13.76
N ILE A 22 7.17 13.77 -14.46
CA ILE A 22 6.40 12.66 -13.91
C ILE A 22 6.72 11.35 -14.63
N ASP A 23 7.29 10.42 -13.87
CA ASP A 23 7.57 9.07 -14.32
C ASP A 23 6.36 8.14 -14.08
N GLY A 24 6.15 7.17 -14.96
CA GLY A 24 5.04 6.23 -14.86
C GLY A 24 4.08 6.29 -16.05
N GLY A 25 3.31 5.20 -16.21
CA GLY A 25 2.38 5.04 -17.32
C GLY A 25 1.13 5.92 -17.23
N VAL A 26 0.26 5.78 -18.23
CA VAL A 26 -0.98 6.56 -18.41
C VAL A 26 -1.81 6.61 -17.12
N THR A 27 -1.94 5.49 -16.40
CA THR A 27 -2.67 5.40 -15.13
C THR A 27 -2.12 6.30 -14.03
N THR A 28 -0.80 6.35 -13.85
CA THR A 28 -0.18 7.20 -12.82
C THR A 28 -0.30 8.67 -13.21
N ARG A 29 -0.11 8.99 -14.49
CA ARG A 29 -0.24 10.37 -15.00
C ARG A 29 -1.67 10.88 -14.87
N GLY A 30 -2.66 10.07 -15.25
CA GLY A 30 -4.08 10.40 -15.09
C GLY A 30 -4.45 10.65 -13.63
N TYR A 31 -4.03 9.79 -12.71
CA TYR A 31 -4.25 10.02 -11.27
C TYR A 31 -3.63 11.33 -10.77
N LEU A 32 -2.40 11.64 -11.18
CA LEU A 32 -1.75 12.88 -10.79
C LEU A 32 -2.45 14.10 -11.41
N GLU A 33 -2.89 14.00 -12.66
CA GLU A 33 -3.66 15.04 -13.35
C GLU A 33 -5.01 15.28 -12.69
N ASP A 34 -5.72 14.23 -12.26
CA ASP A 34 -6.96 14.33 -11.49
C ASP A 34 -6.75 15.04 -10.13
N LEU A 35 -5.55 14.93 -9.56
CA LEU A 35 -5.13 15.69 -8.38
C LEU A 35 -4.64 17.12 -8.70
N GLY A 36 -4.66 17.54 -9.97
CA GLY A 36 -4.13 18.82 -10.44
C GLY A 36 -2.60 18.87 -10.58
N ILE A 37 -1.92 17.73 -10.47
CA ILE A 37 -0.46 17.62 -10.50
C ILE A 37 0.00 17.23 -11.90
N LYS A 38 0.66 18.15 -12.59
CA LYS A 38 1.29 17.96 -13.90
C LYS A 38 2.68 18.59 -13.91
N GLU A 39 3.43 18.35 -14.97
CA GLU A 39 4.70 19.06 -15.18
C GLU A 39 4.45 20.59 -15.21
N GLY A 40 5.25 21.34 -14.46
CA GLY A 40 5.09 22.77 -14.20
C GLY A 40 4.30 23.12 -12.95
N THR A 41 3.51 22.21 -12.37
CA THR A 41 2.73 22.44 -11.14
C THR A 41 3.65 22.79 -9.97
N VAL A 42 3.23 23.72 -9.12
CA VAL A 42 3.94 24.05 -7.87
C VAL A 42 3.28 23.34 -6.69
N LEU A 43 4.08 22.62 -5.93
CA LEU A 43 3.66 21.96 -4.69
C LEU A 43 4.22 22.74 -3.50
N THR A 44 3.34 23.18 -2.59
CA THR A 44 3.71 23.79 -1.32
C THR A 44 3.67 22.74 -0.21
N ILE A 45 4.82 22.41 0.37
CA ILE A 45 4.96 21.33 1.35
C ILE A 45 4.25 21.68 2.66
N LYS A 46 3.42 20.76 3.13
CA LYS A 46 2.88 20.76 4.48
C LYS A 46 3.72 19.76 5.28
N ALA A 47 4.57 20.25 6.18
CA ALA A 47 5.40 19.40 7.03
C ALA A 47 4.61 18.53 8.02
N GLU A 48 3.29 18.71 8.09
CA GLU A 48 2.43 17.87 8.91
C GLU A 48 2.24 16.53 8.20
N HIS A 49 3.01 15.54 8.63
CA HIS A 49 2.62 14.15 8.49
C HIS A 49 1.23 14.01 9.13
N VAL A 50 0.15 14.05 8.35
CA VAL A 50 -1.13 13.58 8.87
C VAL A 50 -0.94 12.08 9.03
N PHE A 51 -0.66 11.70 10.27
CA PHE A 51 -0.77 10.33 10.72
C PHE A 51 -2.22 9.93 10.42
N HIS A 52 -2.42 9.00 9.48
CA HIS A 52 -3.65 8.24 9.56
C HIS A 52 -3.66 7.61 10.95
N GLU A 53 -4.72 7.85 11.74
CA GLU A 53 -4.88 7.21 13.07
C GLU A 53 -4.75 5.69 12.95
N HIS A 54 -5.08 5.17 11.76
CA HIS A 54 -5.00 3.78 11.37
C HIS A 54 -3.62 3.42 10.78
N ARG A 55 -2.85 2.63 11.54
CA ARG A 55 -1.49 2.18 11.15
C ARG A 55 -1.44 0.79 10.53
N GLY A 56 -2.50 -0.01 10.68
CA GLY A 56 -2.54 -1.36 10.17
C GLY A 56 -3.08 -1.47 8.74
N PRO A 57 -3.22 -2.71 8.25
CA PRO A 57 -3.70 -2.99 6.90
C PRO A 57 -5.21 -2.74 6.78
N LEU A 58 -5.68 -2.61 5.53
CA LEU A 58 -7.08 -2.36 5.21
C LEU A 58 -7.78 -3.69 4.95
N HIS A 59 -8.84 -3.97 5.69
CA HIS A 59 -9.75 -5.08 5.42
C HIS A 59 -10.86 -4.61 4.50
N LEU A 60 -11.04 -5.30 3.38
CA LEU A 60 -11.92 -4.86 2.31
C LEU A 60 -12.66 -6.02 1.64
N LYS A 61 -13.79 -5.68 1.02
CA LYS A 61 -14.60 -6.60 0.22
C LYS A 61 -14.56 -6.21 -1.25
N VAL A 62 -14.27 -7.19 -2.13
CA VAL A 62 -14.33 -7.06 -3.60
C VAL A 62 -15.15 -8.22 -4.16
N GLY A 63 -16.34 -7.92 -4.68
CA GLY A 63 -17.32 -8.98 -4.97
C GLY A 63 -17.63 -9.78 -3.71
N GLU A 64 -17.48 -11.11 -3.74
CA GLU A 64 -17.64 -11.96 -2.54
C GLU A 64 -16.32 -12.23 -1.78
N ARG A 65 -15.19 -11.67 -2.24
CA ARG A 65 -13.89 -11.91 -1.61
C ARG A 65 -13.63 -10.93 -0.48
N SER A 66 -13.14 -11.45 0.63
CA SER A 66 -12.57 -10.69 1.75
C SER A 66 -11.04 -10.65 1.59
N LEU A 67 -10.47 -9.46 1.56
CA LEU A 67 -9.04 -9.23 1.36
C LEU A 67 -8.48 -8.30 2.42
N ILE A 68 -7.21 -8.48 2.77
CA ILE A 68 -6.48 -7.57 3.63
C ILE A 68 -5.29 -6.99 2.86
N LEU A 69 -5.24 -5.68 2.68
CA LEU A 69 -4.15 -5.02 1.98
C LEU A 69 -3.29 -4.21 2.94
N GLY A 70 -1.99 -4.48 2.97
CA GLY A 70 -1.04 -3.56 3.59
C GLY A 70 -1.12 -2.16 2.98
N GLN A 71 -0.85 -1.12 3.77
CA GLN A 71 -1.03 0.28 3.34
C GLN A 71 -0.34 0.61 2.01
N GLY A 72 0.90 0.13 1.84
CA GLY A 72 1.64 0.36 0.61
C GLY A 72 1.03 -0.29 -0.64
N MET A 73 0.18 -1.31 -0.49
CA MET A 73 -0.62 -1.87 -1.58
C MET A 73 -1.88 -1.04 -1.80
N ALA A 74 -2.61 -0.71 -0.73
CA ALA A 74 -3.81 0.11 -0.80
C ALA A 74 -3.54 1.47 -1.46
N ASP A 75 -2.40 2.10 -1.16
CA ASP A 75 -1.97 3.37 -1.75
C ASP A 75 -1.78 3.29 -3.29
N LYS A 76 -1.55 2.09 -3.83
CA LYS A 76 -1.40 1.91 -5.28
C LYS A 76 -2.74 1.77 -6.01
N VAL A 77 -3.82 1.46 -5.31
CA VAL A 77 -5.13 1.27 -5.91
C VAL A 77 -5.82 2.63 -5.97
N ILE A 78 -6.03 3.13 -7.18
CA ILE A 78 -6.74 4.39 -7.43
C ILE A 78 -8.22 4.06 -7.56
N VAL A 79 -9.04 4.74 -6.78
CA VAL A 79 -10.50 4.58 -6.75
C VAL A 79 -11.18 5.90 -6.98
N ASP A 80 -12.34 5.84 -7.61
CA ASP A 80 -13.31 6.93 -7.67
C ASP A 80 -14.28 6.81 -6.51
N LYS A 81 -14.20 7.80 -5.64
CA LYS A 81 -15.09 8.01 -4.51
C LYS A 81 -15.99 9.19 -4.87
N GLN A 82 -17.22 8.88 -5.30
CA GLN A 82 -18.27 9.87 -5.57
C GLN A 82 -17.85 10.96 -6.59
N GLY A 83 -17.12 10.59 -7.65
CA GLY A 83 -16.63 11.48 -8.70
C GLY A 83 -15.23 12.06 -8.42
N ILE A 84 -14.61 11.71 -7.29
CA ILE A 84 -13.28 12.20 -6.91
C ILE A 84 -12.29 11.02 -6.93
N ALA A 85 -11.23 11.15 -7.74
CA ALA A 85 -10.14 10.19 -7.75
C ALA A 85 -9.31 10.31 -6.45
N THR A 86 -9.11 9.18 -5.77
CA THR A 86 -8.31 9.07 -4.55
C THR A 86 -7.65 7.69 -4.48
N THR A 87 -6.86 7.41 -3.45
CA THR A 87 -6.33 6.07 -3.20
C THR A 87 -7.26 5.29 -2.28
N LEU A 88 -7.28 3.97 -2.42
CA LEU A 88 -8.01 3.05 -1.53
C LEU A 88 -7.59 3.23 -0.07
N LEU A 89 -6.34 3.65 0.18
CA LEU A 89 -5.82 3.96 1.52
C LEU A 89 -6.62 5.07 2.24
N LYS A 90 -7.29 5.97 1.51
CA LYS A 90 -8.09 7.07 2.08
C LYS A 90 -9.57 6.74 2.22
N LEU A 91 -10.00 5.51 1.94
CA LEU A 91 -11.36 5.10 2.24
C LEU A 91 -11.47 4.79 3.73
N GLU A 92 -12.53 5.30 4.34
CA GLU A 92 -12.91 5.00 5.72
C GLU A 92 -13.84 3.77 5.78
N ALA A 93 -14.08 3.27 6.99
CA ALA A 93 -14.97 2.13 7.20
C ALA A 93 -16.36 2.34 6.58
N ASN A 94 -16.83 1.34 5.84
CA ASN A 94 -18.06 1.29 5.04
C ASN A 94 -18.09 2.19 3.80
N GLU A 95 -17.00 2.91 3.50
CA GLU A 95 -16.92 3.67 2.25
C GLU A 95 -16.68 2.76 1.05
N LYS A 96 -17.09 3.27 -0.11
CA LYS A 96 -17.00 2.56 -1.39
C LYS A 96 -16.15 3.33 -2.38
N GLY A 97 -15.46 2.60 -3.24
CA GLY A 97 -14.73 3.17 -4.36
C GLY A 97 -14.80 2.27 -5.58
N ILE A 98 -14.93 2.87 -6.76
CA ILE A 98 -14.80 2.14 -8.03
C ILE A 98 -13.35 2.23 -8.50
N VAL A 99 -12.69 1.10 -8.69
CA VAL A 99 -11.29 1.07 -9.16
C VAL A 99 -11.18 1.78 -10.51
N LYS A 100 -10.32 2.80 -10.59
CA LYS A 100 -9.97 3.50 -11.82
C LYS A 100 -8.62 3.04 -12.38
N GLY A 101 -7.77 2.47 -11.55
CA GLY A 101 -6.50 1.95 -11.99
C GLY A 101 -5.58 1.57 -10.85
N ILE A 102 -4.42 1.04 -11.22
CA ILE A 102 -3.38 0.62 -10.28
C ILE A 102 -2.07 1.29 -10.68
N SER A 103 -1.41 1.89 -9.70
CA SER A 103 -0.14 2.57 -9.92
C SER A 103 1.05 1.61 -9.76
N GLY A 104 2.06 1.74 -10.62
CA GLY A 104 3.35 1.07 -10.45
C GLY A 104 3.68 -0.07 -11.42
N GLY A 105 3.05 -0.11 -12.60
CA GLY A 105 3.47 -0.94 -13.74
C GLY A 105 2.59 -2.17 -13.97
N LYS A 106 2.74 -2.80 -15.15
CA LYS A 106 1.92 -3.96 -15.59
C LYS A 106 2.00 -5.16 -14.64
N GLU A 107 3.19 -5.44 -14.10
CA GLU A 107 3.39 -6.53 -13.14
C GLU A 107 2.50 -6.36 -11.90
N LYS A 108 2.37 -5.12 -11.41
CA LYS A 108 1.48 -4.83 -10.28
C LYS A 108 0.01 -4.90 -10.69
N GLU A 109 -0.35 -4.44 -11.87
CA GLU A 109 -1.73 -4.55 -12.37
C GLU A 109 -2.22 -6.00 -12.41
N GLU A 110 -1.38 -6.92 -12.89
CA GLU A 110 -1.68 -8.36 -12.93
C GLU A 110 -1.84 -8.94 -11.52
N LEU A 111 -0.99 -8.50 -10.60
CA LEU A 111 -1.03 -8.89 -9.20
C LEU A 111 -2.37 -8.55 -8.52
N PHE A 112 -2.82 -7.30 -8.65
CA PHE A 112 -4.11 -6.87 -8.10
C PHE A 112 -5.29 -7.50 -8.84
N LYS A 113 -5.15 -7.75 -10.15
CA LYS A 113 -6.16 -8.47 -10.93
C LYS A 113 -6.40 -9.88 -10.38
N ASN A 114 -5.36 -10.59 -9.95
CA ASN A 114 -5.50 -11.92 -9.32
C ASN A 114 -6.30 -11.87 -8.01
N LEU A 115 -6.22 -10.75 -7.28
CA LEU A 115 -7.04 -10.50 -6.10
C LEU A 115 -8.50 -10.15 -6.44
N GLY A 116 -8.79 -9.81 -7.70
CA GLY A 116 -10.10 -9.33 -8.15
C GLY A 116 -10.21 -7.81 -8.18
N ILE A 117 -9.14 -7.10 -7.84
CA ILE A 117 -9.05 -5.64 -7.89
C ILE A 117 -8.71 -5.26 -9.33
N THR A 118 -9.73 -4.88 -10.09
CA THR A 118 -9.63 -4.54 -11.52
C THR A 118 -10.46 -3.30 -11.81
N GLU A 119 -10.07 -2.55 -12.85
CA GLU A 119 -10.78 -1.34 -13.26
C GLU A 119 -12.29 -1.58 -13.43
N GLY A 120 -13.10 -0.66 -12.93
CA GLY A 120 -14.55 -0.73 -12.91
C GLY A 120 -15.16 -1.58 -11.78
N LYS A 121 -14.36 -2.29 -10.97
CA LYS A 121 -14.88 -3.01 -9.81
C LYS A 121 -15.13 -2.10 -8.62
N GLU A 122 -16.26 -2.32 -7.94
CA GLU A 122 -16.53 -1.72 -6.63
C GLU A 122 -15.73 -2.46 -5.55
N ILE A 123 -15.09 -1.66 -4.69
CA ILE A 123 -14.46 -2.10 -3.45
C ILE A 123 -15.22 -1.44 -2.29
N ILE A 124 -15.45 -2.21 -1.24
CA ILE A 124 -16.01 -1.72 0.02
C ILE A 124 -14.93 -1.82 1.07
N MET A 125 -14.58 -0.70 1.70
CA MET A 125 -13.69 -0.69 2.85
C MET A 125 -14.48 -1.15 4.08
N LEU A 126 -14.04 -2.21 4.76
CA LEU A 126 -14.75 -2.75 5.92
C LEU A 126 -14.24 -2.09 7.19
N GLU A 127 -12.94 -2.22 7.45
CA GLU A 127 -12.30 -1.67 8.64
C GLU A 127 -10.79 -1.55 8.46
N HIS A 128 -10.19 -0.67 9.27
CA HIS A 128 -8.75 -0.68 9.46
C HIS A 128 -8.40 -1.67 10.57
N LEU A 129 -7.59 -2.67 10.22
CA LEU A 129 -7.09 -3.61 11.22
C LEU A 129 -5.98 -2.96 12.05
N PRO A 130 -5.76 -3.42 13.30
CA PRO A 130 -4.60 -3.00 14.07
C PRO A 130 -3.30 -3.45 13.38
N GLU A 131 -2.21 -2.73 13.62
CA GLU A 131 -0.89 -3.24 13.26
C GLU A 131 -0.52 -4.32 14.28
N GLU A 132 -0.19 -5.50 13.77
CA GLU A 132 0.25 -6.65 14.53
C GLU A 132 1.63 -7.14 14.05
N VAL A 133 2.37 -7.73 14.98
CA VAL A 133 3.53 -8.58 14.71
C VAL A 133 3.09 -10.04 14.82
N PHE A 134 3.40 -10.81 13.79
CA PHE A 134 3.11 -12.22 13.70
C PHE A 134 4.41 -13.00 13.87
N THR A 135 4.51 -13.80 14.93
CA THR A 135 5.58 -14.79 15.05
C THR A 135 5.14 -16.04 14.31
N LEU A 136 5.91 -16.40 13.29
CA LEU A 136 5.67 -17.52 12.39
C LEU A 136 6.68 -18.62 12.66
N LYS A 137 6.22 -19.87 12.83
CA LYS A 137 7.09 -21.04 12.81
C LYS A 137 7.21 -21.57 11.38
N VAL A 138 8.44 -21.60 10.89
CA VAL A 138 8.82 -22.14 9.59
C VAL A 138 9.90 -23.20 9.81
N LYS A 139 9.58 -24.47 9.54
CA LYS A 139 10.43 -25.61 9.95
C LYS A 139 10.65 -25.57 11.47
N GLU A 140 11.89 -25.50 11.96
CA GLU A 140 12.24 -25.39 13.38
C GLU A 140 12.66 -23.96 13.80
N MET A 141 12.41 -22.96 12.96
CA MET A 141 12.77 -21.57 13.22
C MET A 141 11.53 -20.70 13.39
N GLU A 142 11.66 -19.64 14.19
CA GLU A 142 10.62 -18.62 14.38
C GLU A 142 11.08 -17.29 13.78
N PHE A 143 10.15 -16.60 13.13
CA PHE A 143 10.39 -15.30 12.49
C PHE A 143 9.23 -14.35 12.73
N ASP A 144 9.56 -13.09 12.99
CA ASP A 144 8.56 -12.04 13.16
C ASP A 144 8.33 -11.29 11.84
N LEU A 145 7.07 -11.27 11.40
CA LEU A 145 6.61 -10.47 10.26
C LEU A 145 5.56 -9.45 10.70
N GLY A 146 5.61 -8.25 10.10
CA GLY A 146 4.57 -7.24 10.29
C GLY A 146 3.32 -7.53 9.45
N SER A 147 2.22 -6.84 9.75
CA SER A 147 0.92 -7.05 9.09
C SER A 147 0.97 -6.79 7.58
N GLY A 148 1.77 -5.81 7.17
CA GLY A 148 2.02 -5.52 5.77
C GLY A 148 2.77 -6.63 5.02
N GLU A 149 3.57 -7.45 5.69
CA GLU A 149 4.31 -8.57 5.09
C GLU A 149 3.44 -9.83 5.04
N VAL A 150 2.73 -10.13 6.13
CA VAL A 150 1.84 -11.28 6.22
C VAL A 150 0.67 -11.19 5.24
N SER A 151 0.14 -9.99 4.99
CA SER A 151 -0.89 -9.77 3.95
C SER A 151 -0.41 -10.07 2.53
N LYS A 152 0.90 -10.21 2.29
CA LYS A 152 1.44 -10.56 0.98
C LYS A 152 1.59 -12.06 0.78
N VAL A 153 1.55 -12.86 1.83
CA VAL A 153 1.77 -14.30 1.72
C VAL A 153 0.43 -14.99 1.53
N PHE A 154 0.29 -15.78 0.46
CA PHE A 154 -0.90 -16.59 0.19
C PHE A 154 -0.61 -18.03 0.58
N VAL A 155 -1.54 -18.62 1.33
CA VAL A 155 -1.46 -20.00 1.78
C VAL A 155 -2.67 -20.78 1.35
N LYS A 156 -2.46 -22.08 1.16
CA LYS A 156 -3.51 -23.07 1.02
C LYS A 156 -3.77 -23.75 2.36
N LYS A 157 -5.02 -23.75 2.79
CA LYS A 157 -5.51 -24.47 3.97
C LYS A 157 -6.89 -25.04 3.64
N ASP A 158 -7.10 -26.31 3.96
CA ASP A 158 -8.39 -27.01 3.74
C ASP A 158 -8.91 -26.93 2.29
N GLY A 159 -7.99 -26.84 1.31
CA GLY A 159 -8.33 -26.70 -0.11
C GLY A 159 -8.63 -25.27 -0.56
N GLU A 160 -8.73 -24.32 0.36
CA GLU A 160 -8.98 -22.90 0.09
C GLU A 160 -7.68 -22.10 0.04
N THR A 161 -7.68 -21.03 -0.75
CA THR A 161 -6.60 -20.04 -0.83
C THR A 161 -6.97 -18.81 -0.04
N LEU A 162 -6.13 -18.42 0.91
CA LEU A 162 -6.29 -17.21 1.72
C LEU A 162 -4.95 -16.53 1.99
N GLN A 163 -5.01 -15.28 2.42
CA GLN A 163 -3.84 -14.55 2.90
C GLN A 163 -3.45 -15.06 4.29
N LEU A 164 -2.15 -15.13 4.57
CA LEU A 164 -1.61 -15.74 5.79
C LEU A 164 -2.20 -15.11 7.07
N ASN A 165 -2.54 -13.83 7.06
CA ASN A 165 -3.11 -13.12 8.21
C ASN A 165 -4.56 -13.50 8.53
N HIS A 166 -5.24 -14.26 7.67
CA HIS A 166 -6.51 -14.89 8.00
C HIS A 166 -6.36 -16.18 8.82
N LEU A 167 -5.13 -16.71 8.97
CA LEU A 167 -4.91 -17.83 9.87
C LEU A 167 -4.99 -17.37 11.35
N ASN A 168 -5.55 -18.25 12.18
CA ASN A 168 -5.54 -18.09 13.63
C ASN A 168 -4.22 -18.60 14.23
N THR A 169 -3.91 -18.17 15.46
CA THR A 169 -2.80 -18.75 16.22
C THR A 169 -2.97 -20.26 16.37
N GLY A 170 -1.92 -21.01 16.08
CA GLY A 170 -1.88 -22.46 16.03
C GLY A 170 -2.24 -23.06 14.67
N GLU A 171 -2.77 -22.27 13.73
CA GLU A 171 -3.10 -22.76 12.39
C GLU A 171 -1.91 -22.70 11.45
N SER A 172 -1.92 -23.62 10.48
CA SER A 172 -0.90 -23.76 9.45
C SER A 172 -1.49 -23.67 8.05
N GLY A 173 -0.66 -23.27 7.10
CA GLY A 173 -0.97 -23.31 5.67
C GLY A 173 0.28 -23.50 4.83
N GLU A 174 0.12 -24.11 3.66
CA GLU A 174 1.19 -24.25 2.67
C GLU A 174 1.25 -22.96 1.84
N VAL A 175 2.40 -22.30 1.80
CA VAL A 175 2.62 -21.13 0.94
C VAL A 175 2.43 -21.55 -0.51
N ILE A 176 1.57 -20.83 -1.22
CA ILE A 176 1.31 -21.08 -2.64
C ILE A 176 1.74 -19.91 -3.52
N ASP A 177 1.78 -18.70 -2.96
CA ASP A 177 2.19 -17.51 -3.67
C ASP A 177 2.63 -16.40 -2.71
N ILE A 178 3.43 -15.46 -3.21
CA ILE A 178 3.89 -14.29 -2.47
C ILE A 178 3.70 -13.07 -3.34
N LEU A 179 2.96 -12.11 -2.80
CA LEU A 179 2.54 -10.91 -3.49
C LEU A 179 3.48 -9.76 -3.14
N GLY A 180 4.57 -9.61 -3.89
CA GLY A 180 5.60 -8.61 -3.58
C GLY A 180 6.37 -8.15 -4.82
N GLY A 181 7.21 -7.13 -4.64
CA GLY A 181 8.31 -6.91 -5.59
C GLY A 181 9.53 -7.73 -5.18
N THR A 182 10.54 -7.79 -6.04
CA THR A 182 11.78 -8.58 -5.85
C THR A 182 12.38 -8.47 -4.45
N HIS A 183 12.36 -7.28 -3.84
CA HIS A 183 12.90 -7.07 -2.49
C HIS A 183 12.12 -7.81 -1.39
N VAL A 184 10.78 -7.83 -1.46
CA VAL A 184 9.94 -8.53 -0.49
C VAL A 184 10.09 -10.04 -0.66
N GLU A 185 10.05 -10.51 -1.91
CA GLU A 185 10.25 -11.93 -2.22
C GLU A 185 11.62 -12.42 -1.74
N GLN A 186 12.69 -11.64 -1.99
CA GLN A 186 14.03 -11.98 -1.54
C GLN A 186 14.12 -12.04 0.00
N ARG A 187 13.57 -11.04 0.71
CA ARG A 187 13.55 -11.03 2.17
C ARG A 187 12.78 -12.21 2.75
N LEU A 188 11.62 -12.54 2.19
CA LEU A 188 10.82 -13.70 2.65
C LEU A 188 11.54 -15.01 2.36
N LYS A 189 12.23 -15.11 1.23
CA LYS A 189 13.05 -16.27 0.89
C LYS A 189 14.24 -16.46 1.85
N GLU A 190 14.88 -15.38 2.29
CA GLU A 190 15.97 -15.42 3.30
C GLU A 190 15.51 -16.05 4.62
N VAL A 191 14.23 -15.92 4.97
CA VAL A 191 13.60 -16.55 6.15
C VAL A 191 12.85 -17.85 5.81
N ASN A 192 13.14 -18.47 4.65
CA ASN A 192 12.54 -19.73 4.18
C ASN A 192 11.02 -19.67 3.92
N ILE A 193 10.47 -18.48 3.65
CA ILE A 193 9.08 -18.31 3.24
C ILE A 193 9.05 -18.26 1.72
N GLU A 194 8.70 -19.40 1.11
CA GLU A 194 8.61 -19.58 -0.34
C GLU A 194 7.52 -20.63 -0.67
N PRO A 195 7.00 -20.67 -1.92
CA PRO A 195 5.99 -21.64 -2.31
C PRO A 195 6.37 -23.10 -1.99
N GLY A 196 5.43 -23.87 -1.47
CA GLY A 196 5.59 -25.25 -1.00
C GLY A 196 5.97 -25.39 0.48
N VAL A 197 6.27 -24.28 1.18
CA VAL A 197 6.62 -24.31 2.60
C VAL A 197 5.38 -24.23 3.49
N ILE A 198 5.31 -25.07 4.52
CA ILE A 198 4.27 -24.97 5.56
C ILE A 198 4.71 -23.95 6.62
N ILE A 199 3.83 -23.02 6.92
CA ILE A 199 4.01 -21.98 7.94
C ILE A 199 2.90 -22.08 8.97
N THR A 200 3.25 -21.91 10.25
CA THR A 200 2.30 -21.85 11.36
C THR A 200 2.36 -20.49 12.04
N ILE A 201 1.23 -19.88 12.36
CA ILE A 201 1.21 -18.71 13.24
C ILE A 201 1.32 -19.19 14.68
N VAL A 202 2.40 -18.86 15.39
CA VAL A 202 2.58 -19.25 16.80
C VAL A 202 2.20 -18.14 17.77
N ARG A 203 2.31 -16.88 17.36
CA ARG A 203 1.92 -15.72 18.17
C ARG A 203 1.46 -14.56 17.30
N ARG A 204 0.52 -13.76 17.84
CA ARG A 204 0.06 -12.48 17.28
C ARG A 204 0.04 -11.46 18.41
N GLU A 205 0.69 -10.33 18.19
CA GLU A 205 0.78 -9.24 19.18
C GLU A 205 0.46 -7.91 18.50
N MET A 206 -0.52 -7.17 19.03
CA MET A 206 -0.74 -5.80 18.61
C MET A 206 0.49 -4.95 18.93
N THR A 207 0.87 -4.07 18.02
CA THR A 207 1.97 -3.14 18.23
C THR A 207 1.52 -1.70 18.01
N THR A 208 2.01 -0.82 18.88
CA THR A 208 1.89 0.64 18.69
C THR A 208 3.13 1.21 18.00
N GLU A 209 4.15 0.39 17.75
CA GLU A 209 5.33 0.81 17.02
C GLU A 209 4.94 1.27 15.61
N ALA A 210 5.64 2.29 15.13
CA ALA A 210 5.54 2.71 13.75
C ALA A 210 5.82 1.49 12.84
N PRO A 211 4.97 1.18 11.83
CA PRO A 211 5.33 0.19 10.82
C PRO A 211 6.75 0.46 10.32
N LYS A 212 7.60 -0.58 10.22
CA LYS A 212 9.01 -0.44 9.75
C LYS A 212 9.12 0.25 8.38
N HIS A 213 8.01 0.32 7.65
CA HIS A 213 7.85 1.01 6.38
C HIS A 213 6.83 2.14 6.47
N LEU A 214 6.85 2.96 7.52
CA LEU A 214 6.10 4.21 7.58
C LEU A 214 6.54 5.07 6.40
N GLY A 215 5.84 4.90 5.28
CA GLY A 215 6.05 5.67 4.08
C GLY A 215 5.78 7.11 4.47
N LYS A 216 6.76 7.98 4.30
CA LYS A 216 6.56 9.42 4.46
C LYS A 216 5.49 9.82 3.44
N VAL A 217 4.24 9.87 3.88
CA VAL A 217 3.16 10.47 3.09
C VAL A 217 3.48 11.95 3.05
N ILE A 218 3.58 12.47 1.83
CA ILE A 218 3.83 13.87 1.58
C ILE A 218 2.49 14.58 1.50
N TYR A 219 2.28 15.53 2.39
CA TYR A 219 1.15 16.44 2.32
C TYR A 219 1.63 17.70 1.61
N ALA A 220 0.91 18.13 0.58
CA ALA A 220 1.24 19.33 -0.16
C ALA A 220 -0.03 20.07 -0.59
N LYS A 221 0.09 21.37 -0.85
CA LYS A 221 -0.90 22.10 -1.63
C LYS A 221 -0.48 22.17 -3.09
N VAL A 222 -1.40 21.86 -3.97
CA VAL A 222 -1.25 22.04 -5.42
C VAL A 222 -1.63 23.47 -5.75
N ASP A 223 -0.65 24.22 -6.28
CA ASP A 223 -0.77 25.63 -6.67
C ASP A 223 -1.40 26.51 -5.55
N ASP A 224 -1.12 26.18 -4.29
CA ASP A 224 -1.67 26.78 -3.06
C ASP A 224 -3.20 26.67 -2.85
N GLU A 225 -3.92 26.01 -3.76
CA GLU A 225 -5.38 25.91 -3.76
C GLU A 225 -5.90 24.66 -3.02
N TYR A 226 -5.51 23.47 -3.47
CA TYR A 226 -6.09 22.20 -3.00
C TYR A 226 -5.04 21.37 -2.27
N GLU A 227 -5.44 20.68 -1.19
CA GLU A 227 -4.55 19.80 -0.43
C GLU A 227 -4.56 18.38 -0.99
N VAL A 228 -3.36 17.85 -1.20
CA VAL A 228 -3.12 16.49 -1.68
C VAL A 228 -2.24 15.75 -0.68
N SER A 229 -2.45 14.44 -0.60
CA SER A 229 -1.53 13.53 0.07
C SER A 229 -1.00 12.52 -0.93
N LEU A 230 0.33 12.39 -0.94
CA LEU A 230 1.10 11.59 -1.89
C LEU A 230 1.87 10.56 -1.10
N GLY A 231 1.49 9.29 -1.21
CA GLY A 231 2.27 8.20 -0.64
C GLY A 231 3.65 8.09 -1.33
N ARG A 232 4.58 7.42 -0.64
CA ARG A 232 5.97 7.27 -1.12
C ARG A 232 6.05 6.76 -2.56
N GLY A 233 5.24 5.78 -2.94
CA GLY A 233 5.28 5.19 -4.29
C GLY A 233 4.80 6.12 -5.39
N ILE A 234 3.99 7.13 -5.06
CA ILE A 234 3.63 8.22 -5.98
C ILE A 234 4.74 9.27 -5.98
N ALA A 235 5.26 9.62 -4.81
CA ALA A 235 6.32 10.62 -4.69
C ALA A 235 7.66 10.21 -5.30
N GLU A 236 7.97 8.92 -5.37
CA GLU A 236 9.15 8.38 -6.10
C GLU A 236 9.06 8.65 -7.61
N LYS A 237 7.87 8.95 -8.12
CA LYS A 237 7.61 9.19 -9.54
C LYS A 237 7.51 10.67 -9.91
N ILE A 238 7.51 11.55 -8.91
CA ILE A 238 7.42 13.00 -9.12
C ILE A 238 8.82 13.57 -8.90
N PHE A 239 9.43 14.07 -9.97
CA PHE A 239 10.73 14.73 -9.91
C PHE A 239 10.53 16.23 -9.80
N VAL A 240 11.24 16.84 -8.86
CA VAL A 240 11.02 18.23 -8.52
C VAL A 240 12.31 19.04 -8.49
N GLU A 241 12.14 20.35 -8.62
CA GLU A 241 13.13 21.37 -8.31
C GLU A 241 12.62 22.24 -7.16
N THR A 242 13.48 22.54 -6.20
CA THR A 242 13.15 23.46 -5.10
C THR A 242 13.14 24.91 -5.60
N LEU A 243 12.13 25.67 -5.19
CA LEU A 243 11.97 27.09 -5.52
C LEU A 243 12.49 28.01 -4.42
#